data_AF-A0A4V2Z4X3-F1
#
_entry.id   AF-A0A4V2Z4X3-F1
#
_cell.length_a   1.000
_cell.length_b   1.000
_cell.length_c   1.000
_cell.angle_alpha   90.00
_cell.angle_beta   90.00
_cell.angle_gamma   90.00
#
_symmetry.space_group_name_H-M   'P 1'
#
loop_
_entity.id
_entity.type
_entity.pdbx_description
1 polymer ?
#
loop_
_entity_poly.entity_id
_entity_poly.type
_entity_poly.pdbx_seq_one_letter_code
_entity_poly.pdbx_strand_id
1 'polypeptide(L)'
;MTRFLKLNFLILTVITSALSSCGQTSNSKNKPTKKLVLKNYFDSRDQILFRLYKKNTDGVSYWETWNNDDKTAVVHWGIMGTYGEQRTVSSDNISNLKDSINSLIADKIKEGFSEISNEKQFTLAITFKLKTWGTTEDLDIREKYRNFITEHLGWTGNGRCDDGDIGSGEMTLYADVVDPYLAIKTIPGNLLRNNVIENYYFTISQGNKTIAENILPASADKH
;
A
#
# COMPACT_ATOMS: atom_id res chain seq x y z
N MET A 1 -57.47 -42.23 -6.80
CA MET A 1 -58.72 -41.84 -6.09
C MET A 1 -58.62 -40.36 -5.76
N THR A 2 -59.44 -39.49 -6.35
CA THR A 2 -60.80 -39.10 -5.88
C THR A 2 -60.70 -38.01 -4.78
N ARG A 3 -60.76 -36.70 -5.12
CA ARG A 3 -61.97 -35.81 -5.11
C ARG A 3 -62.34 -35.38 -3.67
N PHE A 4 -62.62 -34.14 -3.29
CA PHE A 4 -63.27 -32.97 -3.92
C PHE A 4 -62.65 -31.63 -3.40
N LEU A 5 -63.09 -30.39 -3.71
CA LEU A 5 -63.67 -29.67 -4.87
C LEU A 5 -64.29 -28.33 -4.35
N LYS A 6 -64.67 -27.39 -5.24
CA LYS A 6 -65.20 -26.02 -5.01
C LYS A 6 -64.09 -24.97 -4.81
N LEU A 7 -63.84 -24.01 -5.69
CA LEU A 7 -64.60 -23.40 -6.81
C LEU A 7 -65.87 -22.65 -6.39
N ASN A 8 -65.86 -21.32 -6.60
CA ASN A 8 -67.01 -20.47 -6.92
C ASN A 8 -66.51 -19.32 -7.83
N PHE A 9 -67.40 -18.75 -8.65
CA PHE A 9 -67.02 -18.06 -9.89
C PHE A 9 -68.09 -17.03 -10.31
N LEU A 10 -67.69 -15.78 -10.61
CA LEU A 10 -68.47 -14.66 -11.20
C LEU A 10 -67.41 -13.66 -11.72
N ILE A 11 -67.37 -13.10 -12.95
CA ILE A 11 -68.39 -12.72 -13.96
C ILE A 11 -69.34 -11.63 -13.42
N LEU A 12 -69.71 -10.50 -14.06
CA LEU A 12 -69.40 -9.82 -15.34
C LEU A 12 -69.02 -8.33 -14.98
N THR A 13 -68.86 -7.27 -15.79
CA THR A 13 -69.14 -6.91 -17.20
C THR A 13 -68.15 -5.82 -17.67
N VAL A 14 -68.03 -5.60 -18.99
CA VAL A 14 -67.30 -4.48 -19.62
C VAL A 14 -68.25 -3.34 -19.98
N ILE A 15 -67.84 -2.07 -19.78
CA ILE A 15 -68.29 -0.94 -20.62
C ILE A 15 -67.06 -0.09 -21.00
N THR A 16 -67.02 0.35 -22.26
CA THR A 16 -65.93 1.15 -22.88
C THR A 16 -66.34 2.61 -23.09
N SER A 17 -65.38 3.54 -23.20
CA SER A 17 -65.25 4.44 -24.38
C SER A 17 -64.19 5.56 -24.24
N ALA A 18 -63.77 6.08 -25.41
CA ALA A 18 -63.17 7.39 -25.70
C ALA A 18 -61.72 7.71 -25.25
N LEU A 19 -60.93 8.17 -26.23
CA LEU A 19 -59.58 8.75 -26.06
C LEU A 19 -59.63 10.26 -25.82
N SER A 20 -58.59 10.85 -25.22
CA SER A 20 -57.89 12.05 -25.76
C SER A 20 -56.64 12.47 -24.97
N SER A 21 -55.81 13.29 -25.63
CA SER A 21 -54.67 14.08 -25.10
C SER A 21 -53.40 13.37 -24.60
N CYS A 22 -52.45 13.27 -25.53
CA CYS A 22 -51.06 13.73 -25.41
C CYS A 22 -50.51 14.14 -24.00
N GLY A 23 -49.32 13.62 -23.64
CA GLY A 23 -48.56 14.09 -22.47
C GLY A 23 -47.45 13.17 -21.94
N GLN A 24 -46.40 12.89 -22.72
CA GLN A 24 -45.20 12.19 -22.19
C GLN A 24 -44.21 13.18 -21.54
N THR A 25 -44.13 13.19 -20.21
CA THR A 25 -42.94 13.67 -19.47
C THR A 25 -42.70 12.79 -18.22
N SER A 26 -41.80 11.81 -18.33
CA SER A 26 -41.41 10.94 -17.22
C SER A 26 -40.52 11.69 -16.21
N ASN A 27 -41.11 12.12 -15.09
CA ASN A 27 -40.42 12.90 -14.05
C ASN A 27 -39.48 12.04 -13.18
N SER A 28 -38.39 11.55 -13.78
CA SER A 28 -37.31 10.89 -13.05
C SER A 28 -36.42 11.94 -12.37
N LYS A 29 -36.56 12.06 -11.04
CA LYS A 29 -35.74 12.97 -10.24
C LYS A 29 -34.32 12.42 -10.14
N ASN A 30 -33.41 12.95 -10.95
CA ASN A 30 -31.98 12.65 -10.87
C ASN A 30 -31.44 12.94 -9.46
N LYS A 31 -31.27 11.88 -8.67
CA LYS A 31 -30.53 11.91 -7.41
C LYS A 31 -29.09 12.32 -7.74
N PRO A 32 -28.50 13.34 -7.11
CA PRO A 32 -27.16 13.78 -7.45
C PRO A 32 -26.16 12.68 -7.06
N THR A 33 -25.68 11.94 -8.06
CA THR A 33 -24.55 11.02 -7.90
C THR A 33 -23.36 11.87 -7.49
N LYS A 34 -22.97 11.79 -6.21
CA LYS A 34 -21.86 12.56 -5.65
C LYS A 34 -20.55 12.00 -6.21
N LYS A 35 -20.26 12.34 -7.48
CA LYS A 35 -19.00 12.04 -8.16
C LYS A 35 -17.89 12.57 -7.26
N LEU A 36 -17.16 11.67 -6.61
CA LEU A 36 -15.93 12.07 -5.93
C LEU A 36 -15.07 12.72 -7.00
N VAL A 37 -14.63 13.95 -6.76
CA VAL A 37 -13.45 14.49 -7.43
C VAL A 37 -12.30 13.76 -6.77
N LEU A 38 -11.94 12.59 -7.30
CA LEU A 38 -10.71 11.94 -6.89
C LEU A 38 -9.57 12.89 -7.19
N LYS A 39 -8.67 13.09 -6.21
CA LYS A 39 -7.30 13.52 -6.47
C LYS A 39 -6.77 12.57 -7.54
N ASN A 40 -6.25 13.10 -8.65
CA ASN A 40 -5.59 12.24 -9.62
C ASN A 40 -4.28 11.76 -8.99
N TYR A 41 -4.21 10.48 -8.63
CA TYR A 41 -3.05 9.90 -7.95
C TYR A 41 -1.91 9.55 -8.92
N PHE A 42 -2.10 9.77 -10.22
CA PHE A 42 -1.09 9.53 -11.26
C PHE A 42 -0.37 10.81 -11.65
N ASP A 43 0.96 10.80 -11.50
CA ASP A 43 1.85 11.78 -12.12
C ASP A 43 1.91 11.58 -13.64
N SER A 44 2.47 12.56 -14.34
CA SER A 44 2.98 12.53 -15.72
C SER A 44 3.98 11.40 -16.03
N ARG A 45 4.43 10.67 -15.00
CA ARG A 45 5.24 9.46 -15.10
C ARG A 45 4.36 8.30 -14.65
N ASP A 46 4.06 7.36 -15.54
CA ASP A 46 2.96 6.39 -15.44
C ASP A 46 3.02 5.32 -14.31
N GLN A 47 3.85 5.51 -13.28
CA GLN A 47 3.91 4.58 -12.15
C GLN A 47 2.75 4.79 -11.17
N ILE A 48 2.08 3.68 -10.84
CA ILE A 48 0.90 3.61 -9.96
C ILE A 48 1.33 3.35 -8.50
N LEU A 49 2.46 3.92 -8.05
CA LEU A 49 2.94 3.70 -6.68
C LEU A 49 2.15 4.56 -5.68
N PHE A 50 1.31 3.92 -4.87
CA PHE A 50 0.53 4.62 -3.85
C PHE A 50 0.43 3.83 -2.53
N ARG A 51 0.58 4.52 -1.40
CA ARG A 51 0.63 3.92 -0.05
C ARG A 51 -0.35 4.60 0.91
N LEU A 52 -1.07 3.77 1.66
CA LEU A 52 -2.12 4.16 2.58
C LEU A 52 -1.97 3.43 3.90
N TYR A 53 -2.16 4.15 5.00
CA TYR A 53 -1.98 3.64 6.36
C TYR A 53 -3.22 3.91 7.22
N LYS A 54 -3.53 2.98 8.12
CA LYS A 54 -4.61 3.12 9.11
C LYS A 54 -4.15 2.56 10.45
N LYS A 55 -4.20 3.38 11.50
CA LYS A 55 -3.97 2.91 12.87
C LYS A 55 -5.22 2.19 13.40
N ASN A 56 -5.04 0.98 13.90
CA ASN A 56 -6.06 0.15 14.53
C ASN A 56 -5.65 -0.14 15.99
N THR A 57 -6.41 -0.99 16.70
CA THR A 57 -6.04 -1.46 18.05
C THR A 57 -4.78 -2.30 18.04
N ASP A 58 -4.62 -3.15 17.01
CA ASP A 58 -3.66 -4.25 16.99
C ASP A 58 -2.35 -3.90 16.26
N GLY A 59 -2.21 -2.64 15.83
CA GLY A 59 -1.08 -2.12 15.07
C GLY A 59 -1.49 -1.08 14.02
N VAL A 60 -0.64 -0.92 13.00
CA VAL A 60 -0.95 -0.13 11.80
C VAL A 60 -1.22 -1.10 10.65
N SER A 61 -2.36 -0.98 9.98
CA SER A 61 -2.58 -1.63 8.70
C SER A 61 -2.03 -0.78 7.57
N TYR A 62 -1.40 -1.41 6.59
CA TYR A 62 -1.05 -0.79 5.32
C TYR A 62 -1.93 -1.32 4.19
N TRP A 63 -2.10 -0.50 3.17
CA TRP A 63 -2.61 -0.87 1.86
C TRP A 63 -1.79 -0.11 0.82
N GLU A 64 -1.31 -0.79 -0.21
CA GLU A 64 -0.54 -0.18 -1.28
C GLU A 64 -0.83 -0.81 -2.63
N THR A 65 -0.33 -0.14 -3.66
CA THR A 65 -0.42 -0.60 -5.04
C THR A 65 0.78 -0.09 -5.84
N TRP A 66 1.14 -0.85 -6.88
CA TRP A 66 2.09 -0.46 -7.92
C TRP A 66 1.69 -1.13 -9.24
N ASN A 67 1.98 -0.51 -10.38
CA ASN A 67 1.83 -1.18 -11.67
C ASN A 67 3.01 -2.12 -11.94
N ASN A 68 2.72 -3.24 -12.58
CA ASN A 68 3.71 -4.15 -13.14
C ASN A 68 3.93 -3.86 -14.63
N ASP A 69 2.87 -3.46 -15.34
CA ASP A 69 2.86 -3.09 -16.75
C ASP A 69 1.65 -2.18 -17.08
N ASP A 70 1.43 -1.84 -18.34
CA ASP A 70 0.32 -0.98 -18.82
C ASP A 70 -1.08 -1.57 -18.60
N LYS A 71 -1.19 -2.85 -18.22
CA LYS A 71 -2.44 -3.60 -18.09
C LYS A 71 -2.62 -4.28 -16.74
N THR A 72 -1.55 -4.45 -15.95
CA THR A 72 -1.62 -5.07 -14.63
C THR A 72 -0.94 -4.26 -13.53
N ALA A 73 -1.57 -4.29 -12.36
CA ALA A 73 -1.05 -3.71 -11.12
C ALA A 73 -1.21 -4.69 -9.97
N VAL A 74 -0.28 -4.67 -9.03
CA VAL A 74 -0.40 -5.38 -7.77
C VAL A 74 -1.11 -4.48 -6.77
N VAL A 75 -1.96 -5.09 -5.95
CA VAL A 75 -2.53 -4.51 -4.73
C VAL A 75 -2.10 -5.38 -3.57
N HIS A 76 -1.48 -4.78 -2.55
CA HIS A 76 -0.82 -5.45 -1.43
C HIS A 76 -1.30 -4.80 -0.11
N TRP A 77 -1.60 -5.61 0.90
CA TRP A 77 -2.15 -5.11 2.18
C TRP A 77 -1.79 -6.01 3.34
N GLY A 78 -1.74 -5.47 4.56
CA GLY A 78 -1.39 -6.27 5.73
C GLY A 78 -1.37 -5.47 7.03
N ILE A 79 -0.79 -6.09 8.05
CA ILE A 79 -0.35 -5.39 9.26
C ILE A 79 1.13 -5.06 9.07
N MET A 80 1.49 -3.80 9.30
CA MET A 80 2.84 -3.30 9.13
C MET A 80 3.83 -4.15 9.94
N GLY A 81 4.93 -4.56 9.31
CA GLY A 81 5.87 -5.54 9.87
C GLY A 81 5.61 -7.00 9.48
N THR A 82 4.52 -7.32 8.76
CA THR A 82 4.25 -8.66 8.21
C THR A 82 4.16 -8.63 6.68
N TYR A 83 4.38 -9.77 6.03
CA TYR A 83 4.35 -9.96 4.57
C TYR A 83 2.95 -9.80 3.92
N GLY A 84 1.91 -9.56 4.72
CA GLY A 84 0.56 -9.29 4.24
C GLY A 84 -0.06 -10.34 3.31
N GLU A 85 -0.91 -9.84 2.41
CA GLU A 85 -1.55 -10.53 1.30
C GLU A 85 -1.48 -9.65 0.05
N GLN A 86 -1.44 -10.25 -1.14
CA GLN A 86 -1.43 -9.53 -2.41
C GLN A 86 -2.39 -10.13 -3.44
N ARG A 87 -2.82 -9.31 -4.40
CA ARG A 87 -3.54 -9.75 -5.61
C ARG A 87 -3.20 -8.87 -6.80
N THR A 88 -3.17 -9.45 -7.99
CA THR A 88 -3.13 -8.70 -9.24
C THR A 88 -4.52 -8.13 -9.58
N VAL A 89 -4.54 -6.88 -10.05
CA VAL A 89 -5.67 -6.24 -10.73
C VAL A 89 -5.24 -6.04 -12.18
N SER A 90 -6.08 -6.43 -13.13
CA SER A 90 -5.79 -6.33 -14.56
C SER A 90 -6.91 -5.62 -15.34
N SER A 91 -6.56 -5.08 -16.50
CA SER A 91 -7.50 -4.42 -17.41
C SER A 91 -7.02 -4.47 -18.86
N ASP A 92 -7.92 -4.24 -19.82
CA ASP A 92 -7.59 -4.28 -21.24
C ASP A 92 -6.59 -3.19 -21.68
N ASN A 93 -6.59 -2.06 -20.96
CA ASN A 93 -5.79 -0.87 -21.22
C ASN A 93 -5.49 -0.07 -19.94
N ILE A 94 -4.48 0.81 -20.02
CA ILE A 94 -3.97 1.63 -18.91
C ILE A 94 -4.99 2.63 -18.34
N SER A 95 -5.94 3.15 -19.13
CA SER A 95 -6.97 4.08 -18.62
C SER A 95 -7.93 3.35 -17.68
N ASN A 96 -8.43 2.19 -18.11
CA ASN A 96 -9.33 1.36 -17.30
C ASN A 96 -8.62 0.79 -16.06
N LEU A 97 -7.30 0.49 -16.16
CA LEU A 97 -6.48 0.10 -15.01
C LEU A 97 -6.38 1.26 -14.00
N LYS A 98 -6.03 2.46 -14.48
CA LYS A 98 -5.92 3.68 -13.68
C LYS A 98 -7.24 4.00 -12.96
N ASP A 99 -8.38 3.94 -13.65
CA ASP A 99 -9.71 4.14 -13.04
C ASP A 99 -10.07 3.06 -12.00
N SER A 100 -9.67 1.81 -12.23
CA SER A 100 -9.88 0.70 -11.29
C SER A 100 -9.08 0.91 -10.00
N ILE A 101 -7.80 1.24 -10.10
CA ILE A 101 -6.94 1.50 -8.93
C ILE A 101 -7.38 2.78 -8.19
N ASN A 102 -7.72 3.84 -8.91
CA ASN A 102 -8.33 5.06 -8.36
C ASN A 102 -9.55 4.73 -7.48
N SER A 103 -10.42 3.84 -7.96
CA SER A 103 -11.62 3.42 -7.22
C SER A 103 -11.27 2.70 -5.90
N LEU A 104 -10.30 1.79 -5.92
CA LEU A 104 -9.80 1.10 -4.72
C LEU A 104 -9.16 2.07 -3.71
N ILE A 105 -8.37 3.03 -4.18
CA ILE A 105 -7.79 4.10 -3.34
C ILE A 105 -8.91 4.91 -2.66
N ALA A 106 -9.92 5.32 -3.43
CA ALA A 106 -11.05 6.09 -2.91
C ALA A 106 -11.89 5.29 -1.89
N ASP A 107 -12.01 3.97 -2.04
CA ASP A 107 -12.67 3.11 -1.05
C ASP A 107 -11.84 2.96 0.23
N LYS A 108 -10.52 2.74 0.14
CA LYS A 108 -9.65 2.69 1.32
C LYS A 108 -9.61 4.01 2.10
N ILE A 109 -9.71 5.15 1.42
CA ILE A 109 -9.86 6.46 2.08
C ILE A 109 -11.21 6.57 2.82
N LYS A 110 -12.31 6.03 2.27
CA LYS A 110 -13.61 5.94 2.98
C LYS A 110 -13.55 5.00 4.19
N GLU A 111 -12.74 3.95 4.14
CA GLU A 111 -12.45 3.06 5.27
C GLU A 111 -11.59 3.73 6.37
N GLY A 112 -11.10 4.94 6.14
CA GLY A 112 -10.28 5.71 7.10
C GLY A 112 -8.78 5.44 7.02
N PHE A 113 -8.26 4.98 5.87
CA PHE A 113 -6.83 5.03 5.59
C PHE A 113 -6.41 6.42 5.07
N SER A 114 -5.14 6.80 5.29
CA SER A 114 -4.55 8.05 4.78
C SER A 114 -3.09 7.88 4.34
N GLU A 115 -2.63 8.76 3.46
CA GLU A 115 -1.21 8.93 3.11
C GLU A 115 -0.40 9.34 4.36
N ILE A 116 0.81 8.79 4.52
CA ILE A 116 1.83 9.34 5.45
C ILE A 116 2.88 10.03 4.59
N SER A 117 2.81 11.36 4.57
CA SER A 117 3.71 12.23 3.82
C SER A 117 5.14 12.18 4.36
N ASN A 118 6.14 12.34 3.48
CA ASN A 118 7.54 12.04 3.77
C ASN A 118 8.09 12.81 4.98
N GLU A 119 7.64 14.05 5.21
CA GLU A 119 8.05 14.86 6.37
C GLU A 119 7.54 14.35 7.73
N LYS A 120 6.69 13.32 7.73
CA LYS A 120 6.19 12.60 8.92
C LYS A 120 6.74 11.18 9.03
N GLN A 121 7.48 10.71 8.04
CA GLN A 121 8.24 9.46 8.13
C GLN A 121 9.51 9.71 8.95
N PHE A 122 10.23 8.64 9.26
CA PHE A 122 11.52 8.69 9.96
C PHE A 122 12.59 8.22 8.99
N THR A 123 13.75 8.87 9.00
CA THR A 123 14.92 8.34 8.30
C THR A 123 15.67 7.44 9.27
N LEU A 124 15.77 6.16 8.91
CA LEU A 124 16.57 5.16 9.61
C LEU A 124 17.89 4.99 8.86
N ALA A 125 18.99 5.41 9.48
CA ALA A 125 20.33 5.08 9.02
C ALA A 125 20.72 3.70 9.55
N ILE A 126 21.22 2.82 8.67
CA ILE A 126 21.83 1.53 9.01
C ILE A 126 23.31 1.62 8.65
N THR A 127 24.19 1.74 9.65
CA THR A 127 25.62 2.00 9.43
C THR A 127 26.47 0.78 9.78
N PHE A 128 27.22 0.30 8.79
CA PHE A 128 28.18 -0.80 8.87
C PHE A 128 29.60 -0.24 8.99
N LYS A 129 30.45 -0.83 9.85
CA LYS A 129 31.87 -0.45 9.93
C LYS A 129 32.70 -1.21 8.89
N LEU A 130 33.45 -0.48 8.08
CA LEU A 130 34.36 -1.02 7.06
C LEU A 130 35.79 -1.17 7.61
N LYS A 131 36.63 -1.90 6.87
CA LYS A 131 38.09 -2.03 7.13
C LYS A 131 38.94 -1.03 6.34
N THR A 132 38.32 -0.34 5.39
CA THR A 132 38.95 0.63 4.49
C THR A 132 38.12 1.93 4.49
N TRP A 133 38.56 2.96 3.78
CA TRP A 133 37.72 4.16 3.53
C TRP A 133 36.54 3.92 2.58
N GLY A 134 36.45 2.73 1.97
CA GLY A 134 35.50 2.33 0.95
C GLY A 134 36.21 1.89 -0.33
N THR A 135 35.83 0.74 -0.88
CA THR A 135 36.28 0.23 -2.19
C THR A 135 35.12 0.09 -3.19
N THR A 136 35.41 -0.30 -4.43
CA THR A 136 34.37 -0.65 -5.42
C THR A 136 33.56 -1.86 -4.98
N GLU A 137 34.20 -2.83 -4.34
CA GLU A 137 33.53 -4.01 -3.78
C GLU A 137 32.62 -3.63 -2.61
N ASP A 138 33.00 -2.65 -1.78
CA ASP A 138 32.13 -2.09 -0.74
C ASP A 138 30.91 -1.37 -1.35
N LEU A 139 31.02 -0.76 -2.55
CA LEU A 139 29.86 -0.19 -3.28
C LEU A 139 28.89 -1.26 -3.78
N ASP A 140 29.39 -2.39 -4.29
CA ASP A 140 28.55 -3.53 -4.69
C ASP A 140 27.85 -4.16 -3.48
N ILE A 141 28.55 -4.24 -2.34
CA ILE A 141 27.98 -4.69 -1.05
C ILE A 141 26.88 -3.71 -0.58
N ARG A 142 27.13 -2.39 -0.65
CA ARG A 142 26.13 -1.35 -0.32
C ARG A 142 24.86 -1.53 -1.12
N GLU A 143 24.97 -1.68 -2.43
CA GLU A 143 23.82 -1.87 -3.33
C GLU A 143 23.09 -3.19 -3.07
N LYS A 144 23.82 -4.29 -2.82
CA LYS A 144 23.24 -5.59 -2.42
C LYS A 144 22.42 -5.46 -1.12
N TYR A 145 22.97 -4.82 -0.09
CA TYR A 145 22.27 -4.63 1.19
C TYR A 145 21.09 -3.65 1.05
N ARG A 146 21.24 -2.57 0.28
CA ARG A 146 20.16 -1.61 -0.05
C ARG A 146 18.95 -2.32 -0.66
N ASN A 147 19.18 -3.27 -1.56
CA ASN A 147 18.13 -4.09 -2.15
C ASN A 147 17.47 -5.04 -1.13
N PHE A 148 18.24 -5.72 -0.27
CA PHE A 148 17.66 -6.56 0.80
C PHE A 148 16.74 -5.76 1.75
N ILE A 149 17.19 -4.56 2.17
CA ILE A 149 16.41 -3.70 3.06
C ILE A 149 15.20 -3.08 2.35
N THR A 150 15.33 -2.72 1.06
CA THR A 150 14.21 -2.27 0.22
C THR A 150 13.12 -3.31 0.09
N GLU A 151 13.50 -4.54 -0.28
CA GLU A 151 12.59 -5.68 -0.44
C GLU A 151 11.88 -5.98 0.90
N HIS A 152 12.63 -5.97 2.00
CA HIS A 152 12.09 -6.17 3.35
C HIS A 152 11.07 -5.10 3.76
N LEU A 153 11.41 -3.83 3.60
CA LEU A 153 10.56 -2.72 4.03
C LEU A 153 9.34 -2.53 3.13
N GLY A 154 9.47 -2.85 1.83
CA GLY A 154 8.36 -2.91 0.90
C GLY A 154 7.35 -4.00 1.27
N TRP A 155 7.78 -5.26 1.33
CA TRP A 155 6.89 -6.37 1.67
C TRP A 155 6.33 -6.32 3.10
N THR A 156 6.94 -5.57 4.03
CA THR A 156 6.37 -5.32 5.36
C THR A 156 5.57 -4.02 5.48
N GLY A 157 5.39 -3.29 4.36
CA GLY A 157 4.69 -2.01 4.28
C GLY A 157 5.33 -0.85 5.07
N ASN A 158 6.49 -1.06 5.68
CA ASN A 158 7.07 -0.17 6.69
C ASN A 158 8.05 0.88 6.12
N GLY A 159 8.35 0.88 4.81
CA GLY A 159 9.22 1.89 4.22
C GLY A 159 9.87 1.52 2.89
N ARG A 160 11.03 2.13 2.60
CA ARG A 160 11.93 1.80 1.48
C ARG A 160 13.36 2.32 1.74
N CYS A 161 14.38 1.74 1.10
CA CYS A 161 15.78 2.14 1.24
C CYS A 161 16.36 2.58 -0.13
N ASP A 162 16.31 3.88 -0.41
CA ASP A 162 16.68 4.43 -1.73
C ASP A 162 18.05 5.12 -1.78
N ASP A 163 18.67 5.39 -0.64
CA ASP A 163 19.94 6.12 -0.57
C ASP A 163 20.96 5.44 0.36
N GLY A 164 22.22 5.82 0.25
CA GLY A 164 23.29 5.36 1.12
C GLY A 164 24.66 5.91 0.74
N ASP A 165 25.47 6.23 1.73
CA ASP A 165 26.78 6.84 1.62
C ASP A 165 27.91 5.85 1.96
N ILE A 166 29.14 6.15 1.52
CA ILE A 166 30.35 5.41 1.87
C ILE A 166 31.54 6.35 2.06
N GLY A 167 32.20 6.26 3.21
CA GLY A 167 33.33 7.11 3.55
C GLY A 167 33.74 7.00 5.01
N SER A 168 34.90 7.57 5.37
CA SER A 168 35.39 7.66 6.77
C SER A 168 35.54 6.32 7.53
N GLY A 169 35.53 5.18 6.84
CA GLY A 169 35.52 3.85 7.47
C GLY A 169 34.13 3.25 7.66
N GLU A 170 33.10 3.82 7.02
CA GLU A 170 31.69 3.47 7.22
C GLU A 170 30.94 3.34 5.88
N MET A 171 29.96 2.46 5.87
CA MET A 171 28.95 2.34 4.82
C MET A 171 27.59 2.52 5.48
N THR A 172 26.84 3.56 5.10
CA THR A 172 25.53 3.86 5.67
C THR A 172 24.45 3.71 4.62
N LEU A 173 23.37 3.02 4.95
CA LEU A 173 22.15 2.97 4.15
C LEU A 173 21.08 3.83 4.82
N TYR A 174 20.33 4.60 4.02
CA TYR A 174 19.24 5.44 4.52
C TYR A 174 17.90 4.87 4.04
N ALA A 175 17.00 4.64 4.98
CA ALA A 175 15.66 4.14 4.71
C ALA A 175 14.60 5.06 5.31
N ASP A 176 13.66 5.52 4.49
CA ASP A 176 12.48 6.23 4.97
C ASP A 176 11.46 5.20 5.43
N VAL A 177 11.06 5.29 6.71
CA VAL A 177 10.23 4.30 7.40
C VAL A 177 9.09 4.93 8.20
N VAL A 178 7.98 4.19 8.33
CA VAL A 178 6.80 4.65 9.09
C VAL A 178 6.95 4.37 10.59
N ASP A 179 7.50 3.21 10.96
CA ASP A 179 7.89 2.89 12.33
C ASP A 179 9.37 2.42 12.36
N PRO A 180 10.29 3.25 12.90
CA PRO A 180 11.70 2.93 12.95
C PRO A 180 12.03 1.85 13.99
N TYR A 181 11.24 1.71 15.06
CA TYR A 181 11.45 0.67 16.07
C TYR A 181 11.04 -0.71 15.53
N LEU A 182 9.97 -0.76 14.73
CA LEU A 182 9.57 -1.95 13.98
C LEU A 182 10.57 -2.32 12.88
N ALA A 183 11.18 -1.33 12.23
CA ALA A 183 12.27 -1.55 11.27
C ALA A 183 13.50 -2.15 11.98
N ILE A 184 13.96 -1.53 13.08
CA ILE A 184 15.05 -2.04 13.94
C ILE A 184 14.78 -3.46 14.44
N LYS A 185 13.53 -3.80 14.75
CA LYS A 185 13.14 -5.16 15.17
C LYS A 185 13.20 -6.20 14.04
N THR A 186 12.96 -5.81 12.79
CA THR A 186 12.73 -6.77 11.68
C THR A 186 13.86 -6.83 10.65
N ILE A 187 14.58 -5.74 10.41
CA ILE A 187 15.75 -5.70 9.52
C ILE A 187 16.84 -6.71 9.92
N PRO A 188 17.22 -6.88 11.20
CA PRO A 188 18.26 -7.84 11.58
C PRO A 188 17.97 -9.28 11.16
N GLY A 189 16.70 -9.71 11.28
CA GLY A 189 16.28 -11.03 10.81
C GLY A 189 16.33 -11.18 9.30
N ASN A 190 16.17 -10.10 8.53
CA ASN A 190 16.33 -10.12 7.07
C ASN A 190 17.81 -10.18 6.67
N LEU A 191 18.65 -9.33 7.26
CA LEU A 191 20.09 -9.30 7.03
C LEU A 191 20.73 -10.66 7.34
N LEU A 192 20.36 -11.29 8.47
CA LEU A 192 20.82 -12.62 8.83
C LEU A 192 20.40 -13.71 7.82
N ARG A 193 19.14 -13.71 7.35
CA ARG A 193 18.68 -14.64 6.30
C ARG A 193 19.44 -14.48 4.98
N ASN A 194 19.95 -13.28 4.72
CA ASN A 194 20.77 -12.95 3.55
C ASN A 194 22.29 -13.12 3.78
N ASN A 195 22.69 -13.74 4.89
CA ASN A 195 24.09 -14.01 5.28
C ASN A 195 24.96 -12.76 5.48
N VAL A 196 24.36 -11.66 5.92
CA VAL A 196 25.09 -10.48 6.43
C VAL A 196 25.54 -10.77 7.86
N ILE A 197 26.83 -10.66 8.12
CA ILE A 197 27.51 -11.04 9.38
C ILE A 197 28.32 -9.86 9.98
N GLU A 198 28.36 -8.76 9.26
CA GLU A 198 29.03 -7.51 9.58
C GLU A 198 28.35 -6.81 10.77
N ASN A 199 29.13 -6.14 11.62
CA ASN A 199 28.57 -5.34 12.71
C ASN A 199 28.00 -4.01 12.17
N TYR A 200 26.76 -3.71 12.54
CA TYR A 200 26.08 -2.46 12.24
C TYR A 200 25.32 -1.92 13.46
N TYR A 201 24.92 -0.65 13.36
CA TYR A 201 24.03 0.02 14.30
C TYR A 201 23.01 0.87 13.54
N PHE A 202 21.98 1.30 14.25
CA PHE A 202 20.95 2.18 13.73
C PHE A 202 21.00 3.58 14.36
N THR A 203 20.66 4.57 13.55
CA THR A 203 20.33 5.93 14.01
C THR A 203 18.98 6.33 13.44
N ILE A 204 18.11 6.89 14.29
CA ILE A 204 16.76 7.35 13.93
C ILE A 204 16.78 8.88 13.90
N SER A 205 16.32 9.47 12.80
CA SER A 205 16.03 10.90 12.70
C SER A 205 14.65 11.17 12.11
N GLN A 206 14.18 12.40 12.27
CA GLN A 206 12.98 12.92 11.60
C GLN A 206 13.23 14.37 11.21
N GLY A 207 13.31 14.63 9.89
CA GLY A 207 13.88 15.87 9.38
C GLY A 207 15.26 16.16 10.00
N ASN A 208 15.50 17.40 10.41
CA ASN A 208 16.78 17.84 10.95
C ASN A 208 17.03 17.43 12.42
N LYS A 209 16.26 16.48 12.99
CA LYS A 209 16.36 16.07 14.39
C LYS A 209 16.72 14.58 14.52
N THR A 210 17.88 14.30 15.11
CA THR A 210 18.19 12.96 15.67
C THR A 210 17.30 12.66 16.86
N ILE A 211 16.77 11.44 16.90
CA ILE A 211 15.86 10.94 17.95
C ILE A 211 16.59 9.93 18.85
N ALA A 212 17.39 9.05 18.25
CA ALA A 212 18.25 8.09 18.93
C ALA A 212 19.37 7.64 17.97
N GLU A 213 20.51 7.25 18.52
CA GLU A 213 21.74 6.94 17.77
C GLU A 213 22.46 5.74 18.38
N ASN A 214 23.38 5.14 17.63
CA ASN A 214 24.21 4.01 18.09
C ASN A 214 23.40 2.81 18.63
N ILE A 215 22.16 2.64 18.14
CA ILE A 215 21.26 1.56 18.57
C ILE A 215 21.79 0.26 17.96
N LEU A 216 22.34 -0.62 18.79
CA LEU A 216 22.73 -1.95 18.32
C LEU A 216 21.48 -2.78 17.97
N PRO A 217 21.53 -3.64 16.93
CA PRO A 217 20.51 -4.66 16.76
C PRO A 217 20.43 -5.51 18.04
N ALA A 218 19.23 -5.95 18.41
CA ALA A 218 19.09 -7.02 19.39
C ALA A 218 19.93 -8.21 18.92
N SER A 219 20.73 -8.79 19.83
CA SER A 219 21.54 -9.97 19.53
C SER A 219 20.62 -11.06 18.99
N ALA A 220 20.76 -11.41 17.71
CA ALA A 220 19.90 -12.40 17.07
C ALA A 220 20.12 -13.75 17.76
N ASP A 221 19.15 -14.14 18.59
CA ASP A 221 19.18 -15.42 19.29
C ASP A 221 19.29 -16.54 18.27
N LYS A 222 20.35 -17.34 18.41
CA LYS A 222 20.68 -18.44 17.50
C LYS A 222 19.79 -19.65 17.80
N HIS A 223 18.57 -19.57 17.30
CA HIS A 223 17.61 -20.67 17.22
C HIS A 223 17.85 -21.52 15.97
#